data_AF-Q6BZH7-F1
#
_entry.id   AF-Q6BZH7-F1
#
_cell.length_a   1.000
_cell.length_b   1.000
_cell.length_c   1.000
_cell.angle_alpha   90.00
_cell.angle_beta   90.00
_cell.angle_gamma   90.00
#
_symmetry.space_group_name_H-M   'P 1'
#
loop_
_entity.id
_entity.type
_entity.pdbx_description
1 polymer ?
#
loop_
_entity_poly.entity_id
_entity_poly.type
_entity_poly.pdbx_seq_one_letter_code
_entity_poly.pdbx_strand_id
1 'polypeptide(L)' 'MSAGGDNKKEETKPKPCCVCLDEKKKRDECLLFNGQESGKCDDLISKYKACMKGYGFETR' A
#
# COMPACT_ATOMS: atom_id res chain seq x y z
N MET A 1 -2.02 19.11 -26.37
CA MET A 1 -2.97 17.97 -26.38
C MET A 1 -2.15 16.78 -25.89
N SER A 2 -2.33 16.14 -24.73
CA SER A 2 -3.48 15.81 -23.86
C SER A 2 -3.25 16.34 -22.42
N ALA A 3 -4.17 16.87 -21.59
CA ALA A 3 -5.58 16.62 -21.22
C ALA A 3 -5.80 15.53 -20.14
N GLY A 4 -6.30 15.96 -18.96
CA GLY A 4 -6.81 15.19 -17.80
C GLY A 4 -6.05 15.52 -16.50
N GLY A 5 -6.53 16.34 -15.55
CA GLY A 5 -7.81 16.21 -14.78
C GLY A 5 -7.65 15.06 -13.77
N ASP A 6 -7.75 15.19 -12.45
CA ASP A 6 -8.72 15.95 -11.66
C ASP A 6 -8.24 16.20 -10.22
N ASN A 7 -8.57 17.39 -9.74
CA ASN A 7 -8.54 17.80 -8.34
C ASN A 7 -9.90 17.41 -7.72
N LYS A 8 -9.92 16.64 -6.63
CA LYS A 8 -11.11 16.60 -5.76
C LYS A 8 -10.73 16.45 -4.29
N LYS A 9 -10.84 17.58 -3.60
CA LYS A 9 -11.02 17.72 -2.16
C LYS A 9 -12.41 17.19 -1.80
N GLU A 10 -12.48 16.08 -1.10
CA GLU A 10 -13.67 15.64 -0.34
C GLU A 10 -13.26 15.13 1.04
N GLU A 11 -14.14 15.41 1.99
CA GLU A 11 -14.07 15.31 3.44
C GLU A 11 -13.58 13.94 4.00
N THR A 12 -12.60 14.03 4.91
CA THR A 12 -12.51 13.27 6.19
C THR A 12 -12.66 11.75 6.21
N LYS A 13 -12.20 11.02 5.19
CA LYS A 13 -11.76 9.63 5.38
C LYS A 13 -10.30 9.47 4.93
N PRO A 14 -9.35 9.14 5.84
CA PRO A 14 -7.98 8.87 5.43
C PRO A 14 -8.02 7.72 4.42
N LYS A 15 -7.56 7.99 3.20
CA LYS A 15 -7.47 6.94 2.17
C LYS A 15 -6.54 5.85 2.73
N PRO A 16 -6.84 4.56 2.54
CA PRO A 16 -6.02 3.45 3.05
C PRO A 16 -4.57 3.49 2.54
N CYS A 17 -4.31 4.27 1.47
CA CYS A 17 -2.98 4.58 0.99
C CYS A 17 -2.19 5.57 1.86
N CYS A 18 -2.66 6.03 3.03
CA CYS A 18 -1.93 6.95 3.91
C CYS A 18 -1.48 6.33 5.25
N VAL A 19 -1.99 5.16 5.61
CA VAL A 19 -1.70 4.54 6.93
C VAL A 19 -0.46 3.65 6.92
N CYS A 20 -0.23 2.91 5.83
CA CYS A 20 0.86 1.94 5.73
C CYS A 20 1.69 2.16 4.46
N LEU A 21 2.02 3.42 4.16
CA LEU A 21 2.80 3.82 2.98
C LEU A 21 4.20 3.20 2.99
N ASP A 22 4.83 3.19 4.15
CA ASP A 22 6.19 2.70 4.32
C ASP A 22 6.26 1.18 4.09
N GLU A 23 5.37 0.41 4.74
CA GLU A 23 5.27 -1.03 4.51
C GLU A 23 4.90 -1.35 3.06
N LYS A 24 3.97 -0.60 2.46
CA LYS A 24 3.60 -0.77 1.04
C LYS A 24 4.80 -0.55 0.14
N LYS A 25 5.57 0.51 0.36
CA LYS A 25 6.71 0.88 -0.47
C LYS A 25 7.83 -0.15 -0.34
N LYS A 26 8.15 -0.58 0.89
CA LYS A 26 9.10 -1.67 1.15
C LYS A 26 8.66 -2.97 0.49
N ARG A 27 7.37 -3.33 0.56
CA ARG A 27 6.83 -4.50 -0.13
C ARG A 27 7.02 -4.39 -1.65
N ASP A 28 6.64 -3.25 -2.24
CA ASP A 28 6.78 -3.01 -3.68
C ASP A 28 8.24 -3.09 -4.12
N GLU A 29 9.14 -2.42 -3.41
CA GLU A 29 10.58 -2.49 -3.64
C GLU A 29 11.08 -3.92 -3.50
N CYS A 30 10.67 -4.65 -2.45
CA CYS A 30 11.06 -6.04 -2.26
C CYS A 30 10.59 -6.93 -3.41
N LEU A 31 9.34 -6.78 -3.87
CA LEU A 31 8.80 -7.55 -4.99
C LEU A 31 9.52 -7.19 -6.30
N LEU A 32 9.91 -5.93 -6.48
CA LEU A 32 10.69 -5.46 -7.62
C LEU A 32 12.12 -6.02 -7.62
N PHE A 33 12.76 -6.08 -6.45
CA PHE A 33 14.15 -6.55 -6.30
C PHE A 33 14.29 -8.08 -6.21
N ASN A 34 13.36 -8.76 -5.55
CA ASN A 34 13.44 -10.21 -5.27
C ASN A 34 12.46 -11.02 -6.12
N GLY A 35 11.45 -10.41 -6.74
CA GLY A 35 10.38 -11.11 -7.43
C GLY A 35 9.34 -11.69 -6.46
N GLN A 36 8.09 -11.78 -6.93
CA GLN A 36 6.96 -12.32 -6.15
C GLN A 36 7.14 -13.80 -5.77
N GLU A 37 7.91 -14.56 -6.55
CA GLU A 37 8.17 -15.99 -6.34
C GLU A 37 9.14 -16.30 -5.19
N SER A 38 9.93 -15.32 -4.74
CA SER A 38 10.99 -15.59 -3.77
C SER A 38 10.48 -15.81 -2.34
N GLY A 39 9.21 -15.50 -2.03
CA GLY A 39 8.66 -15.55 -0.66
C GLY A 39 9.34 -14.61 0.36
N LYS A 40 10.44 -13.94 -0.01
CA LYS A 40 11.19 -13.01 0.85
C LYS A 40 10.40 -11.78 1.27
N CYS A 41 9.37 -11.43 0.50
CA CYS A 41 8.53 -10.28 0.79
C CYS A 41 7.32 -10.63 1.67
N ASP A 42 7.15 -11.89 2.08
CA ASP A 42 6.01 -12.33 2.90
C ASP A 42 5.99 -11.62 4.27
N ASP A 43 7.16 -11.41 4.89
CA ASP A 43 7.28 -10.61 6.13
C ASP A 43 6.76 -9.17 5.93
N LEU A 44 7.10 -8.54 4.80
CA LEU A 44 6.67 -7.17 4.46
C LEU A 44 5.18 -7.11 4.15
N ILE A 45 4.65 -8.13 3.46
CA ILE A 45 3.20 -8.28 3.19
C ILE A 45 2.45 -8.46 4.50
N SER A 46 2.96 -9.28 5.41
CA SER A 46 2.37 -9.54 6.73
C SER A 46 2.36 -8.28 7.59
N LYS A 47 3.45 -7.49 7.59
CA LYS A 47 3.52 -6.18 8.26
C LYS A 47 2.55 -5.16 7.66
N TYR A 48 2.47 -5.08 6.33
CA TYR A 48 1.50 -4.22 5.66
C TYR A 48 0.05 -4.59 6.05
N LYS A 49 -0.28 -5.88 6.02
CA LYS A 49 -1.60 -6.39 6.44
C LYS A 49 -1.89 -6.11 7.90
N ALA A 50 -0.92 -6.31 8.80
CA ALA A 50 -1.05 -6.02 10.22
C ALA A 50 -1.29 -4.53 10.49
N CYS A 51 -0.54 -3.66 9.79
CA CYS A 51 -0.73 -2.23 9.86
C CYS A 51 -2.16 -1.85 9.42
N MET A 52 -2.61 -2.29 8.24
CA MET A 52 -3.96 -1.95 7.77
C MET A 52 -5.07 -2.51 8.68
N LYS A 53 -4.89 -3.72 9.22
CA LYS A 53 -5.79 -4.34 10.19
C LYS A 53 -5.91 -3.52 11.48
N GLY A 54 -4.82 -2.92 11.94
CA GLY A 54 -4.82 -1.99 13.09
C GLY A 54 -5.67 -0.74 12.86
N TYR A 55 -5.83 -0.33 11.61
CA TYR A 55 -6.70 0.79 11.22
C TYR A 55 -8.12 0.35 10.79
N GLY A 56 -8.45 -0.95 10.86
CA GLY A 56 -9.75 -1.48 10.45
C GLY A 56 -9.92 -1.67 8.95
N PHE A 57 -8.83 -1.66 8.18
CA PHE A 57 -8.84 -1.94 6.74
C PHE A 57 -8.24 -3.33 6.48
N GLU A 58 -9.01 -4.26 5.93
CA GLU A 58 -8.52 -5.61 5.59
C GLU A 58 -8.29 -5.70 4.08
N THR A 59 -7.02 -5.84 3.64
CA THR A 59 -6.69 -6.16 2.25
C THR A 59 -6.64 -7.68 2.09
N ARG A 60 -7.70 -8.25 1.49
CA ARG A 60 -7.70 -9.62 1.01
C ARG A 60 -6.72 -9.80 -0.13
#